data_AF-A0AAV2SBV6-F1
#
_entry.id   AF-A0AAV2SBV6-F1
#
_cell.length_a   1.000
_cell.length_b   1.000
_cell.length_c   1.000
_cell.angle_alpha   90.00
_cell.angle_beta   90.00
_cell.angle_gamma   90.00
#
_symmetry.space_group_name_H-M   'P 1'
#
loop_
_entity.id
_entity.type
_entity.pdbx_description
1 polymer ?
#
loop_
_entity_poly.entity_id
_entity_poly.type
_entity_poly.pdbx_seq_one_letter_code
_entity_poly.pdbx_strand_id
1 'polypeptide(L)'
;HTFSFDRMEMEVDPSLALPHQVVMFIPLLSVLPHCVQDVVLCHNTLAVMLELLTKNSDLQVPLIQRAHLVDSLLLTLKKALHTDSCGVSDVSGESECQIILADITEILSCLTNALVASTQHKFFMVILEILQQLSLVSRSEAVVCGGQASCVGHLRVMEAHLLQVALSRIQVSAATSSHTLTHQ
;
A
#
# COMPACT_ATOMS: atom_id res chain seq x y z
N HIS A 1 7.73 -17.75 -53.82
CA HIS A 1 6.87 -17.22 -52.73
C HIS A 1 7.67 -17.28 -51.44
N THR A 2 8.29 -16.17 -51.07
CA THR A 2 9.08 -16.03 -49.84
C THR A 2 8.40 -14.92 -49.05
N PHE A 3 7.69 -15.28 -47.99
CA PHE A 3 7.04 -14.31 -47.10
C PHE A 3 8.13 -13.69 -46.22
N SER A 4 8.43 -12.40 -46.45
CA SER A 4 9.18 -11.55 -45.53
C SER A 4 8.30 -11.25 -44.33
N PHE A 5 8.75 -11.61 -43.14
CA PHE A 5 8.25 -11.01 -41.90
C PHE A 5 8.83 -9.60 -41.82
N ASP A 6 8.21 -8.65 -42.52
CA ASP A 6 8.46 -7.24 -42.24
C ASP A 6 7.98 -7.00 -40.81
N ARG A 7 8.96 -6.68 -39.95
CA ARG A 7 8.78 -6.30 -38.56
C ARG A 7 7.65 -5.27 -38.47
N MET A 8 6.55 -5.69 -37.88
CA MET A 8 5.60 -4.76 -37.28
C MET A 8 6.29 -4.21 -36.03
N GLU A 9 7.10 -3.17 -36.20
CA GLU A 9 7.53 -2.33 -35.08
C GLU A 9 6.26 -1.69 -34.53
N MET A 10 5.71 -2.34 -33.51
CA MET A 10 4.73 -1.72 -32.63
C MET A 10 5.48 -0.53 -32.02
N GLU A 11 5.18 0.68 -32.49
CA GLU A 11 5.56 1.92 -31.80
C GLU A 11 4.89 1.87 -30.42
N VAL A 12 5.60 1.29 -29.46
CA VAL A 12 5.26 1.40 -28.05
C VAL A 12 5.50 2.86 -27.72
N ASP A 13 4.40 3.61 -27.54
CA ASP A 13 4.44 4.98 -27.09
C ASP A 13 5.38 5.06 -25.86
N PRO A 14 6.51 5.80 -25.94
CA PRO A 14 7.45 5.87 -24.83
C PRO A 14 6.85 6.49 -23.56
N SER A 15 5.67 7.13 -23.66
CA SER A 15 4.89 7.56 -22.49
C SER A 15 4.21 6.42 -21.72
N LEU A 16 3.98 5.27 -22.38
CA LEU A 16 3.46 4.02 -21.81
C LEU A 16 4.56 3.12 -21.24
N ALA A 17 5.83 3.36 -21.58
CA ALA A 17 6.94 2.61 -21.04
C ALA A 17 7.09 2.91 -19.54
N LEU A 18 6.68 1.96 -18.73
CA LEU A 18 6.95 1.96 -17.30
C LEU A 18 8.46 1.95 -17.08
N PRO A 19 8.99 2.69 -16.08
CA PRO A 19 10.38 2.52 -15.69
C PRO A 19 10.63 1.03 -15.44
N HIS A 20 11.72 0.48 -15.98
CA HIS A 20 12.00 -0.96 -15.89
C HIS A 20 11.92 -1.48 -14.44
N GLN A 21 12.34 -0.64 -13.49
CA GLN A 21 12.21 -0.89 -12.06
C GLN A 21 10.75 -1.16 -11.63
N VAL A 22 9.78 -0.36 -12.07
CA VAL A 22 8.35 -0.52 -11.74
C VAL A 22 7.77 -1.80 -12.34
N VAL A 23 8.16 -2.15 -13.57
CA VAL A 23 7.71 -3.38 -14.24
C VAL A 23 8.09 -4.62 -13.44
N MET A 24 9.28 -4.62 -12.83
CA MET A 24 9.75 -5.76 -12.04
C MET A 24 8.95 -5.98 -10.75
N PHE A 25 8.26 -4.96 -10.23
CA PHE A 25 7.40 -5.10 -9.05
C PHE A 25 6.02 -5.69 -9.37
N ILE A 26 5.52 -5.55 -10.60
CA ILE A 26 4.17 -6.03 -10.95
C ILE A 26 3.99 -7.52 -10.64
N PRO A 27 4.91 -8.43 -11.06
CA PRO A 27 4.81 -9.84 -10.69
C PRO A 27 4.83 -10.05 -9.17
N LEU A 28 5.74 -9.37 -8.45
CA LEU A 28 5.87 -9.49 -7.00
C LEU A 28 4.55 -9.13 -6.29
N LEU A 29 3.97 -7.98 -6.67
CA LEU A 29 2.73 -7.47 -6.12
C LEU A 29 1.53 -8.38 -6.45
N SER A 30 1.51 -8.98 -7.64
CA SER A 30 0.46 -9.92 -8.06
C SER A 30 0.47 -11.23 -7.25
N VAL A 31 1.65 -11.67 -6.80
CA VAL A 31 1.84 -12.91 -6.06
C VAL A 31 1.63 -12.71 -4.55
N LEU A 32 1.90 -11.52 -4.03
CA LEU A 32 1.84 -11.20 -2.60
C LEU A 32 0.56 -11.69 -1.88
N PRO A 33 -0.67 -11.53 -2.42
CA PRO A 33 -1.87 -12.04 -1.75
C PRO A 33 -1.92 -13.57 -1.65
N HIS A 34 -1.14 -14.29 -2.45
CA HIS A 34 -1.04 -15.76 -2.40
C HIS A 34 -0.02 -16.22 -1.36
N CYS A 35 0.92 -15.35 -0.97
CA CYS A 35 1.92 -15.63 0.05
C CYS A 35 1.35 -15.59 1.48
N VAL A 36 0.13 -15.10 1.69
CA VAL A 36 -0.48 -14.95 3.03
C VAL A 36 -0.50 -16.25 3.85
N GLN A 37 -0.54 -17.41 3.19
CA GLN A 37 -0.47 -18.72 3.85
C GLN A 37 0.93 -19.07 4.38
N ASP A 38 1.97 -18.45 3.82
CA ASP A 38 3.35 -18.52 4.31
C ASP A 38 3.70 -17.16 4.91
N VAL A 39 3.38 -17.01 6.19
CA VAL A 39 3.49 -15.74 6.92
C VAL A 39 4.92 -15.22 6.92
N VAL A 40 5.92 -16.12 7.01
CA VAL A 40 7.33 -15.75 6.99
C VAL A 40 7.70 -15.17 5.62
N LEU A 41 7.29 -15.82 4.53
CA LEU A 41 7.52 -15.30 3.18
C LEU A 41 6.78 -13.97 2.96
N CYS A 42 5.54 -13.87 3.40
CA CYS A 42 4.72 -12.66 3.27
C CYS A 42 5.37 -11.49 4.03
N HIS A 43 5.69 -11.68 5.31
CA HIS A 43 6.35 -10.70 6.16
C HIS A 43 7.69 -10.23 5.56
N ASN A 44 8.57 -11.17 5.19
CA ASN A 44 9.86 -10.82 4.60
C ASN A 44 9.71 -10.03 3.28
N THR A 45 8.70 -10.38 2.47
CA THR A 45 8.42 -9.66 1.22
C THR A 45 7.94 -8.23 1.50
N LEU A 46 7.02 -8.06 2.46
CA LEU A 46 6.53 -6.75 2.89
C LEU A 46 7.64 -5.90 3.50
N ALA A 47 8.50 -6.47 4.34
CA ALA A 47 9.65 -5.79 4.92
C ALA A 47 10.64 -5.28 3.86
N VAL A 48 10.97 -6.12 2.86
CA VAL A 48 11.82 -5.70 1.73
C VAL A 48 11.14 -4.59 0.92
N MET A 49 9.82 -4.67 0.70
CA MET A 49 9.08 -3.61 0.03
C MET A 49 9.12 -2.30 0.81
N LEU A 50 8.93 -2.33 2.12
CA LEU A 50 9.03 -1.16 2.99
C LEU A 50 10.42 -0.53 2.92
N GLU A 51 11.48 -1.34 3.00
CA GLU A 51 12.86 -0.88 2.87
C GLU A 51 13.12 -0.22 1.50
N LEU A 52 12.58 -0.79 0.42
CA LEU A 52 12.72 -0.23 -0.93
C LEU A 52 11.96 1.10 -1.08
N LEU A 53 10.75 1.19 -0.54
CA LEU A 53 9.91 2.40 -0.59
C LEU A 53 10.50 3.54 0.25
N THR A 54 11.09 3.22 1.41
CA THR A 54 11.74 4.21 2.28
C THR A 54 13.04 4.73 1.69
N LYS A 55 13.83 3.87 1.03
CA LYS A 55 15.08 4.27 0.36
C LYS A 55 14.87 4.97 -0.97
N ASN A 56 13.75 4.72 -1.66
CA ASN A 56 13.50 5.23 -3.00
C ASN A 56 12.13 5.90 -3.09
N SER A 57 12.03 7.13 -2.54
CA SER A 57 10.77 7.90 -2.54
C SER A 57 10.18 8.11 -3.94
N ASP A 58 11.04 8.20 -4.96
CA ASP A 58 10.62 8.41 -6.36
C ASP A 58 9.84 7.23 -6.94
N LEU A 59 9.96 6.03 -6.33
CA LEU A 59 9.21 4.83 -6.74
C LEU A 59 7.80 4.78 -6.15
N GLN A 60 7.51 5.49 -5.07
CA GLN A 60 6.26 5.35 -4.32
C GLN A 60 5.04 5.66 -5.20
N VAL A 61 5.02 6.81 -5.87
CA VAL A 61 3.90 7.23 -6.72
C VAL A 61 3.75 6.32 -7.95
N PRO A 62 4.82 6.02 -8.73
CA PRO A 62 4.72 5.06 -9.82
C PRO A 62 4.18 3.69 -9.39
N LEU A 63 4.60 3.19 -8.22
CA LEU A 63 4.12 1.90 -7.72
C LEU A 63 2.64 1.94 -7.34
N ILE A 64 2.18 3.03 -6.71
CA ILE A 64 0.76 3.24 -6.41
C ILE A 64 -0.07 3.30 -7.69
N GLN A 65 0.31 4.17 -8.64
CA GLN A 65 -0.53 4.50 -9.79
C GLN A 65 -0.44 3.49 -10.92
N ARG A 66 0.70 2.81 -11.08
CA ARG A 66 0.99 2.00 -12.27
C ARG A 66 1.29 0.54 -11.99
N ALA A 67 1.62 0.18 -10.74
CA ALA A 67 1.87 -1.21 -10.35
C ALA A 67 0.81 -1.77 -9.39
N HIS A 68 -0.28 -1.04 -9.15
CA HIS A 68 -1.39 -1.49 -8.29
C HIS A 68 -0.93 -1.90 -6.88
N LEU A 69 0.05 -1.17 -6.33
CA LEU A 69 0.60 -1.46 -5.01
C LEU A 69 -0.49 -1.50 -3.93
N VAL A 70 -1.36 -0.49 -3.89
CA VAL A 70 -2.40 -0.36 -2.87
C VAL A 70 -3.42 -1.49 -3.00
N ASP A 71 -3.90 -1.79 -4.22
CA ASP A 71 -4.82 -2.89 -4.47
C ASP A 71 -4.23 -4.23 -4.01
N SER A 72 -2.95 -4.46 -4.29
CA SER A 72 -2.24 -5.68 -3.90
C SER A 72 -2.10 -5.79 -2.38
N LEU A 73 -1.77 -4.70 -1.69
CA LEU A 73 -1.72 -4.65 -0.23
C LEU A 73 -3.11 -4.90 0.39
N LEU A 74 -4.14 -4.23 -0.10
CA LEU A 74 -5.51 -4.40 0.41
C LEU A 74 -6.07 -5.80 0.16
N LEU A 75 -5.74 -6.42 -0.98
CA LEU A 75 -6.12 -7.81 -1.26
C LEU A 75 -5.37 -8.79 -0.35
N THR A 76 -4.09 -8.53 -0.08
CA THR A 76 -3.26 -9.30 0.87
C THR A 76 -3.85 -9.21 2.27
N LEU A 77 -4.16 -8.00 2.73
CA LEU A 77 -4.82 -7.74 4.02
C LEU A 77 -6.14 -8.47 4.14
N LYS A 78 -7.01 -8.34 3.11
CA LYS A 78 -8.31 -9.02 3.09
C LYS A 78 -8.13 -10.53 3.23
N LYS A 79 -7.20 -11.15 2.51
CA LYS A 79 -6.94 -12.58 2.64
C LYS A 79 -6.38 -12.94 4.02
N ALA A 80 -5.48 -12.14 4.58
CA ALA A 80 -4.90 -12.37 5.91
C ALA A 80 -5.97 -12.36 7.01
N LEU A 81 -6.93 -11.44 6.93
CA LEU A 81 -8.06 -11.34 7.87
C LEU A 81 -9.01 -12.56 7.84
N HIS A 82 -8.96 -13.35 6.77
CA HIS A 82 -9.80 -14.54 6.56
C HIS A 82 -9.00 -15.84 6.55
N THR A 83 -7.71 -15.81 6.88
CA THR A 83 -6.90 -17.03 6.91
C THR A 83 -7.17 -17.75 8.24
N ASP A 84 -7.63 -19.00 8.15
CA ASP A 84 -8.03 -19.85 9.28
C ASP A 84 -6.87 -20.24 10.22
N SER A 85 -5.64 -19.76 9.99
CA SER A 85 -4.49 -19.97 10.89
C SER A 85 -4.52 -19.09 12.15
N CYS A 86 -5.72 -18.65 12.57
CA CYS A 86 -6.05 -18.08 13.89
C CYS A 86 -5.83 -19.08 15.05
N GLY A 87 -4.66 -19.71 15.13
CA GLY A 87 -4.33 -20.70 16.15
C GLY A 87 -2.83 -20.97 16.35
N VAL A 88 -1.95 -20.45 15.49
CA VAL A 88 -0.50 -20.50 15.73
C VAL A 88 -0.06 -19.10 16.17
N SER A 89 -0.07 -18.87 17.47
CA SER A 89 0.64 -17.74 18.05
C SER A 89 2.13 -18.02 17.96
N ASP A 90 2.91 -17.03 17.53
CA ASP A 90 4.36 -17.07 17.66
C ASP A 90 4.76 -17.17 19.15
N VAL A 91 6.06 -17.24 19.43
CA VAL A 91 6.56 -17.32 20.82
C VAL A 91 6.17 -16.08 21.66
N SER A 92 5.80 -14.97 21.01
CA SER A 92 5.36 -13.73 21.66
C SER A 92 3.85 -13.66 21.93
N GLY A 93 3.05 -14.57 21.36
CA GLY A 93 1.60 -14.61 21.53
C GLY A 93 0.82 -13.86 20.45
N GLU A 94 1.49 -13.25 19.47
CA GLU A 94 0.83 -12.53 18.38
C GLU A 94 0.28 -13.51 17.35
N SER A 95 -0.94 -13.25 16.85
CA SER A 95 -1.47 -14.05 15.76
C SER A 95 -0.76 -13.69 14.46
N GLU A 96 -0.46 -14.68 13.63
CA GLU A 96 0.13 -14.51 12.30
C GLU A 96 -0.58 -13.44 11.45
N CYS A 97 -1.90 -13.32 11.61
CA CYS A 97 -2.71 -12.28 10.97
C CYS A 97 -2.32 -10.86 11.43
N GLN A 98 -2.00 -10.66 12.71
CA GLN A 98 -1.56 -9.35 13.23
C GLN A 98 -0.22 -8.92 12.63
N ILE A 99 0.70 -9.87 12.38
CA ILE A 99 2.00 -9.57 11.76
C ILE A 99 1.78 -8.94 10.37
N ILE A 100 1.01 -9.63 9.52
CA ILE A 100 0.72 -9.14 8.16
C ILE A 100 -0.06 -7.81 8.21
N LEU A 101 -0.99 -7.67 9.16
CA LEU A 101 -1.73 -6.43 9.35
C LEU A 101 -0.83 -5.26 9.75
N ALA A 102 0.12 -5.49 10.67
CA ALA A 102 1.08 -4.49 11.11
C ALA A 102 1.99 -4.06 9.95
N ASP A 103 2.55 -5.01 9.20
CA ASP A 103 3.41 -4.75 8.05
C ASP A 103 2.71 -3.89 6.98
N ILE A 104 1.46 -4.24 6.64
CA ILE A 104 0.67 -3.49 5.66
C ILE A 104 0.33 -2.09 6.20
N THR A 105 -0.02 -1.99 7.49
CA THR A 105 -0.27 -0.69 8.14
C THR A 105 0.96 0.20 8.07
N GLU A 106 2.15 -0.35 8.30
CA GLU A 106 3.41 0.38 8.27
C GLU A 106 3.75 0.88 6.86
N ILE A 107 3.60 0.02 5.84
CA ILE A 107 3.79 0.42 4.44
C ILE A 107 2.84 1.54 4.06
N LEU A 108 1.54 1.39 4.35
CA LEU A 108 0.56 2.44 4.04
C LEU A 108 0.85 3.73 4.81
N SER A 109 1.29 3.65 6.06
CA SER A 109 1.69 4.81 6.87
C SER A 109 2.92 5.51 6.30
N CYS A 110 3.91 4.75 5.82
CA CYS A 110 5.07 5.28 5.12
C CYS A 110 4.65 6.06 3.87
N LEU A 111 3.78 5.48 3.04
CA LEU A 111 3.25 6.14 1.85
C LEU A 111 2.45 7.40 2.21
N THR A 112 1.55 7.33 3.19
CA THR A 112 0.77 8.47 3.65
C THR A 112 1.67 9.60 4.13
N ASN A 113 2.67 9.32 4.97
CA ASN A 113 3.62 10.31 5.45
C ASN A 113 4.36 11.00 4.32
N ALA A 114 4.88 10.24 3.36
CA ALA A 114 5.63 10.77 2.24
C ALA A 114 4.77 11.60 1.29
N LEU A 115 3.54 11.14 1.00
CA LEU A 115 2.60 11.84 0.13
C LEU A 115 2.10 13.14 0.77
N VAL A 116 1.81 13.17 2.08
CA VAL A 116 1.41 14.39 2.80
C VAL A 116 2.57 15.38 2.89
N ALA A 117 3.79 14.89 3.09
CA ALA A 117 4.98 15.74 3.13
C ALA A 117 5.25 16.47 1.81
N SER A 118 4.70 15.97 0.71
CA SER A 118 4.93 16.56 -0.60
C SER A 118 4.05 17.77 -0.84
N THR A 119 4.63 18.83 -1.39
CA THR A 119 3.96 20.11 -1.65
C THR A 119 3.03 20.07 -2.87
N GLN A 120 2.99 18.95 -3.61
CA GLN A 120 2.20 18.84 -4.82
C GLN A 120 0.81 18.28 -4.53
N HIS A 121 -0.23 19.06 -4.85
CA HIS A 121 -1.64 18.71 -4.62
C HIS A 121 -2.04 17.32 -5.16
N LYS A 122 -1.45 16.88 -6.28
CA LYS A 122 -1.74 15.55 -6.85
C LYS A 122 -1.42 14.40 -5.90
N PHE A 123 -0.45 14.54 -4.99
CA PHE A 123 -0.12 13.47 -4.03
C PHE A 123 -1.08 13.44 -2.85
N PHE A 124 -1.68 14.57 -2.50
CA PHE A 124 -2.77 14.60 -1.54
C PHE A 124 -4.00 13.83 -2.07
N MET A 125 -4.31 13.97 -3.36
CA MET A 125 -5.38 13.19 -4.00
C MET A 125 -5.12 11.67 -3.91
N VAL A 126 -3.87 11.23 -4.09
CA VAL A 126 -3.50 9.81 -3.96
C VAL A 126 -3.77 9.27 -2.54
N ILE A 127 -3.59 10.09 -1.50
CA ILE A 127 -3.93 9.67 -0.12
C ILE A 127 -5.44 9.48 0.03
N LEU A 128 -6.24 10.39 -0.51
CA LEU A 128 -7.70 10.26 -0.47
C LEU A 128 -8.16 9.01 -1.23
N GLU A 129 -7.51 8.67 -2.35
CA GLU A 129 -7.76 7.43 -3.08
C GLU A 129 -7.44 6.20 -2.23
N ILE A 130 -6.29 6.17 -1.54
CA ILE A 130 -5.91 5.06 -0.63
C ILE A 130 -6.97 4.88 0.47
N LEU A 131 -7.35 5.98 1.14
CA LEU A 131 -8.35 5.95 2.21
C LEU A 131 -9.72 5.51 1.70
N GLN A 132 -10.11 5.98 0.51
CA GLN A 132 -11.36 5.57 -0.13
C GLN A 132 -11.36 4.07 -0.45
N GLN A 133 -10.26 3.53 -1.00
CA GLN A 133 -10.15 2.10 -1.28
C GLN A 133 -10.25 1.26 -0.01
N LEU A 134 -9.57 1.66 1.08
CA LEU A 134 -9.67 0.97 2.37
C LEU A 134 -11.10 1.01 2.94
N SER A 135 -11.77 2.16 2.85
CA SER A 135 -13.16 2.32 3.27
C SER A 135 -14.11 1.44 2.45
N LEU A 136 -13.88 1.30 1.14
CA LEU A 136 -14.64 0.40 0.27
C LEU A 136 -14.46 -1.07 0.67
N VAL A 137 -13.23 -1.50 0.96
CA VAL A 137 -12.95 -2.86 1.46
C VAL A 137 -13.67 -3.09 2.80
N SER A 138 -13.55 -2.16 3.75
CA SER A 138 -14.24 -2.22 5.06
C SER A 138 -15.76 -2.37 4.91
N ARG A 139 -16.37 -1.59 4.00
CA ARG A 139 -17.82 -1.68 3.72
C ARG A 139 -18.19 -3.01 3.06
N SER A 140 -17.38 -3.50 2.12
CA SER A 140 -17.59 -4.79 1.49
C SER A 140 -17.56 -5.92 2.52
N GLU A 141 -16.57 -5.90 3.42
CA GLU A 141 -16.44 -6.91 4.48
C GLU A 141 -17.58 -6.81 5.50
N ALA A 142 -18.04 -5.60 5.83
CA ALA A 142 -19.19 -5.41 6.72
C ALA A 142 -20.49 -6.00 6.16
N VAL A 143 -20.66 -6.02 4.83
CA VAL A 143 -21.81 -6.66 4.16
C VAL A 143 -21.70 -8.19 4.23
N VAL A 144 -20.50 -8.74 4.07
CA VAL A 144 -20.29 -10.20 3.99
C VAL A 144 -20.22 -10.84 5.39
N CYS A 145 -19.47 -10.25 6.32
CA CYS A 145 -19.16 -10.83 7.63
C CYS A 145 -19.99 -10.21 8.77
N GLY A 146 -20.67 -9.10 8.49
CA GLY A 146 -21.38 -8.30 9.48
C GLY A 146 -20.52 -7.16 10.04
N GLY A 147 -21.16 -6.02 10.33
CA GLY A 147 -20.46 -4.78 10.71
C GLY A 147 -19.73 -4.80 12.07
N GLN A 148 -19.87 -5.87 12.85
CA GLN A 148 -19.20 -6.11 14.14
C GLN A 148 -18.14 -7.22 14.07
N ALA A 149 -17.87 -7.77 12.87
CA ALA A 149 -16.85 -8.80 12.69
C ALA A 149 -15.44 -8.25 12.97
N SER A 150 -14.54 -9.11 13.47
CA SER A 150 -13.16 -8.72 13.79
C SER A 150 -12.41 -8.14 12.59
N CYS A 151 -12.60 -8.72 11.40
CA CYS A 151 -12.00 -8.22 10.16
C CYS A 151 -12.39 -6.76 9.85
N VAL A 152 -13.66 -6.41 10.07
CA VAL A 152 -14.17 -5.04 9.89
C VAL A 152 -13.59 -4.12 10.96
N GLY A 153 -13.46 -4.59 12.20
CA GLY A 153 -12.81 -3.85 13.28
C GLY A 153 -11.37 -3.49 12.93
N HIS A 154 -10.59 -4.46 12.47
CA HIS A 154 -9.21 -4.27 12.01
C HIS A 154 -9.08 -3.24 10.88
N LEU A 155 -9.94 -3.34 9.85
CA LEU A 155 -9.94 -2.40 8.73
C LEU A 155 -10.25 -0.96 9.17
N ARG A 156 -11.21 -0.78 10.08
CA ARG A 156 -11.56 0.55 10.64
C ARG A 156 -10.44 1.13 11.50
N VAL A 157 -9.77 0.30 12.30
CA VAL A 157 -8.62 0.72 13.12
C VAL A 157 -7.47 1.18 12.21
N MET A 158 -7.19 0.44 11.13
CA MET A 158 -6.20 0.83 10.14
C MET A 158 -6.57 2.14 9.44
N GLU A 159 -7.83 2.32 9.02
CA GLU A 159 -8.31 3.57 8.40
C GLU A 159 -8.13 4.77 9.34
N ALA A 160 -8.54 4.63 10.60
CA ALA A 160 -8.35 5.65 11.63
C ALA A 160 -6.87 5.95 11.88
N HIS A 161 -6.01 4.92 11.89
CA HIS A 161 -4.57 5.08 12.05
C HIS A 161 -3.96 5.89 10.90
N LEU A 162 -4.27 5.56 9.65
CA LEU A 162 -3.77 6.27 8.48
C LEU A 162 -4.24 7.74 8.45
N LEU A 163 -5.48 8.01 8.85
CA LEU A 163 -5.98 9.37 9.04
C LEU A 163 -5.19 10.12 10.10
N GLN A 164 -4.90 9.48 11.24
CA GLN A 164 -4.12 10.09 12.31
C GLN A 164 -2.68 10.39 11.86
N VAL A 165 -2.05 9.50 11.09
CA VAL A 165 -0.73 9.72 10.48
C VAL A 165 -0.76 10.94 9.56
N ALA A 166 -1.74 11.01 8.66
CA ALA A 166 -1.90 12.15 7.75
C ALA A 166 -2.09 13.47 8.51
N LEU A 167 -3.00 13.51 9.48
CA LEU A 167 -3.29 14.70 10.29
C LEU A 167 -2.08 15.16 11.09
N SER A 168 -1.37 14.23 11.74
CA SER A 168 -0.18 14.54 12.52
C SER A 168 0.89 15.18 11.64
N ARG A 169 1.06 14.68 10.41
CA ARG A 169 2.01 15.25 9.45
C ARG A 169 1.60 16.64 8.97
N ILE A 170 0.32 16.88 8.70
CA ILE A 170 -0.20 18.21 8.34
C ILE A 170 0.05 19.21 9.48
N GLN A 171 -0.23 18.83 10.72
CA GLN A 171 -0.03 19.67 11.90
C GLN A 171 1.43 20.08 12.07
N VAL A 172 2.37 19.14 11.91
CA VAL A 172 3.81 19.42 11.95
C VAL A 172 4.20 20.42 10.85
N SER A 173 3.74 20.21 9.61
CA SER A 173 4.03 21.12 8.49
C SER A 173 3.45 22.54 8.69
N ALA A 174 2.25 22.63 9.27
CA ALA A 174 1.61 23.90 9.60
C ALA A 174 2.41 24.65 10.69
N ALA A 175 2.79 23.97 11.77
CA ALA A 175 3.59 24.55 12.84
C ALA A 175 4.93 25.10 12.35
N THR A 176 5.63 24.37 11.47
CA THR A 176 6.87 24.85 10.86
C THR A 176 6.67 26.09 9.99
N SER A 177 5.53 26.20 9.30
CA SER A 177 5.21 27.35 8.43
C SER A 177 4.86 28.61 9.23
N SER A 178 4.27 28.45 10.42
CA SER A 178 3.93 29.57 11.30
C SER A 178 5.16 30.17 12.02
N HIS A 179 6.19 29.36 12.30
CA HIS A 179 7.44 29.85 12.90
C HIS A 179 8.32 30.66 11.94
N THR A 180 8.24 30.42 10.63
CA THR A 180 8.99 31.21 9.63
C THR A 180 8.43 32.63 9.43
N LEU A 181 7.13 32.82 9.67
CA LEU A 181 6.47 34.13 9.51
C LEU A 181 6.64 35.08 10.71
N THR A 182 7.12 34.59 11.85
CA THR A 182 7.33 35.40 13.07
C THR A 182 8.77 35.92 13.23
N HIS A 183 9.67 35.54 12.33
CA HIS A 183 11.08 35.96 12.31
C HIS A 183 11.46 36.85 11.11
N GLN A 184 10.47 37.38 10.37
CA GLN A 184 10.65 38.45 9.39
C GLN A 184 10.10 39.77 9.95
#